data_AF-E6SGI0-F1
#
_entry.id   AF-E6SGI0-F1
#
_cell.length_a   1.000
_cell.length_b   1.000
_cell.length_c   1.000
_cell.angle_alpha   90.00
_cell.angle_beta   90.00
_cell.angle_gamma   90.00
#
_symmetry.space_group_name_H-M   'P 1'
#
loop_
_entity.id
_entity.type
_entity.pdbx_description
1 polymer ?
#
loop_
_entity_poly.entity_id
_entity_poly.type
_entity_poly.pdbx_seq_one_letter_code
_entity_poly.pdbx_strand_id
1 'polypeptide(L)'
;MECAICGAVLGVCLSLFLLRHPVEEFGWGVAAGGLAGGALLYYVLTHGEATRRRRDTAILAVACLIPGLFLADHLRTGLSPALAATLGLLWSGLWCGLAVWFQGRLAEAAWYVRYHGELAVVLACSMTGSVAGHFLAQWAGGTSPWSEALYWVLPTLLAVTASLIPGAALSRQPYRPVLGTLLGFLSGGLVLWFGIQVAPMLFLPGSGLLWAGTVIGIAILVAAIVPVFYPKSALVTGLIMIGLSILSFIGATGGLIAGGLVGILAGAMFASWEGQPHGLGVARPTPDAQETTGVVMALGNDEEPAGSSVVEEQSHEASG
;
A
#
# COMPACT_ATOMS: atom_id res chain seq x y z
N MET A 1 0.18 3.92 7.52
CA MET A 1 0.73 2.84 8.34
C MET A 1 -0.29 1.72 8.51
N GLU A 2 -1.48 2.02 9.04
CA GLU A 2 -2.55 1.02 9.19
C GLU A 2 -2.88 0.33 7.85
N CYS A 3 -3.03 1.11 6.78
CA CYS A 3 -3.26 0.57 5.44
C CYS A 3 -2.13 -0.32 4.89
N ALA A 4 -0.86 0.00 5.18
CA ALA A 4 0.24 -0.85 4.75
C ALA A 4 0.14 -2.23 5.39
N ILE A 5 0.04 -2.30 6.71
CA ILE A 5 0.01 -3.60 7.36
C ILE A 5 -1.22 -4.40 6.96
N CYS A 6 -2.33 -3.74 6.66
CA CYS A 6 -3.49 -4.42 6.08
C CYS A 6 -3.15 -5.09 4.75
N GLY A 7 -2.55 -4.35 3.81
CA GLY A 7 -2.08 -4.90 2.55
C GLY A 7 -1.03 -6.00 2.76
N ALA A 8 -0.12 -5.82 3.72
CA ALA A 8 0.92 -6.78 4.04
C ALA A 8 0.29 -8.13 4.40
N VAL A 9 -0.58 -8.10 5.40
CA VAL A 9 -1.22 -9.30 5.95
C VAL A 9 -2.14 -9.93 4.91
N LEU A 10 -2.94 -9.14 4.18
CA LEU A 10 -3.79 -9.62 3.09
C LEU A 10 -2.97 -10.35 2.01
N GLY A 11 -1.87 -9.76 1.55
CA GLY A 11 -1.10 -10.33 0.45
C GLY A 11 -0.21 -11.50 0.87
N VAL A 12 0.30 -11.53 2.11
CA VAL A 12 0.93 -12.73 2.71
C VAL A 12 -0.06 -13.89 2.64
N CYS A 13 -1.30 -13.64 3.08
CA CYS A 13 -2.31 -14.68 3.20
C CYS A 13 -2.83 -15.15 1.85
N LEU A 14 -3.13 -14.22 0.94
CA LEU A 14 -3.59 -14.54 -0.41
C LEU A 14 -2.55 -15.37 -1.16
N SER A 15 -1.27 -15.09 -0.95
CA SER A 15 -0.18 -15.77 -1.66
C SER A 15 0.15 -17.12 -1.07
N LEU A 16 0.22 -17.25 0.26
CA LEU A 16 0.33 -18.56 0.92
C LEU A 16 -0.81 -19.49 0.50
N PHE A 17 -2.00 -18.93 0.30
CA PHE A 17 -3.16 -19.68 -0.14
C PHE A 17 -3.06 -20.10 -1.62
N LEU A 18 -2.74 -19.16 -2.52
CA LEU A 18 -2.53 -19.44 -3.95
C LEU A 18 -1.41 -20.47 -4.20
N LEU A 19 -0.40 -20.50 -3.33
CA LEU A 19 0.74 -21.41 -3.43
C LEU A 19 0.44 -22.82 -2.92
N ARG A 20 -0.64 -23.01 -2.14
CA ARG A 20 -0.95 -24.29 -1.50
C ARG A 20 -2.00 -25.10 -2.24
N HIS A 21 -3.02 -24.46 -2.77
CA HIS A 21 -4.13 -25.17 -3.39
C HIS A 21 -4.10 -25.02 -4.91
N PRO A 22 -4.03 -26.13 -5.69
CA PRO A 22 -4.42 -26.07 -7.09
C PRO A 22 -5.85 -25.53 -7.14
N VAL A 23 -6.13 -24.64 -8.09
CA VAL A 23 -7.42 -23.92 -8.21
C VAL A 23 -8.62 -24.88 -8.27
N GLU A 24 -8.38 -26.14 -8.58
CA GLU A 24 -9.37 -27.21 -8.69
C GLU A 24 -9.86 -27.75 -7.32
N GLU A 25 -9.07 -27.61 -6.24
CA GLU A 25 -9.44 -28.05 -4.88
C GLU A 25 -10.03 -26.92 -4.03
N PHE A 26 -10.55 -25.87 -4.67
CA PHE A 26 -11.06 -24.70 -3.99
C PHE A 26 -12.32 -25.05 -3.16
N GLY A 27 -12.11 -25.38 -1.89
CA GLY A 27 -13.18 -25.68 -0.95
C GLY A 27 -14.11 -24.47 -0.77
N TRP A 28 -15.42 -24.71 -0.76
CA TRP A 28 -16.45 -23.68 -0.51
C TRP A 28 -16.19 -22.87 0.77
N GLY A 29 -15.49 -23.43 1.76
CA GLY A 29 -15.12 -22.74 3.00
C GLY A 29 -14.19 -21.54 2.78
N VAL A 30 -13.21 -21.65 1.88
CA VAL A 30 -12.28 -20.54 1.61
C VAL A 30 -12.91 -19.48 0.72
N ALA A 31 -13.72 -19.90 -0.26
CA ALA A 31 -14.55 -18.98 -1.04
C ALA A 31 -15.49 -18.18 -0.12
N ALA A 32 -16.16 -18.86 0.81
CA ALA A 32 -17.03 -18.21 1.79
C ALA A 32 -16.26 -17.29 2.75
N GLY A 33 -15.08 -17.69 3.22
CA GLY A 33 -14.22 -16.88 4.08
C GLY A 33 -13.69 -15.63 3.38
N GLY A 34 -13.24 -15.77 2.12
CA GLY A 34 -12.79 -14.67 1.27
C GLY A 34 -13.93 -13.71 0.91
N LEU A 35 -15.12 -14.24 0.58
CA LEU A 35 -16.31 -13.43 0.32
C LEU A 35 -16.82 -12.74 1.59
N ALA A 36 -16.82 -13.40 2.74
CA ALA A 36 -17.22 -12.80 4.00
C ALA A 36 -16.22 -11.72 4.45
N GLY A 37 -14.92 -11.98 4.34
CA GLY A 37 -13.87 -10.98 4.63
C GLY A 37 -13.92 -9.80 3.66
N GLY A 38 -14.11 -10.05 2.38
CA GLY A 38 -14.28 -9.03 1.34
C GLY A 38 -15.56 -8.21 1.51
N ALA A 39 -16.69 -8.86 1.82
CA ALA A 39 -17.96 -8.19 2.10
C ALA A 39 -17.90 -7.35 3.37
N LEU A 40 -17.24 -7.84 4.43
CA LEU A 40 -16.99 -7.08 5.66
C LEU A 40 -16.10 -5.86 5.37
N LEU A 41 -15.04 -6.03 4.59
CA LEU A 41 -14.16 -4.93 4.16
C LEU A 41 -14.93 -3.89 3.33
N TYR A 42 -15.72 -4.33 2.35
CA TYR A 42 -16.55 -3.48 1.50
C TYR A 42 -17.60 -2.72 2.32
N TYR A 43 -18.25 -3.40 3.28
CA TYR A 43 -19.22 -2.78 4.19
C TYR A 43 -18.56 -1.68 5.04
N VAL A 44 -17.40 -1.97 5.65
CA VAL A 44 -16.62 -0.99 6.42
C VAL A 44 -16.19 0.20 5.57
N LEU A 45 -15.79 -0.04 4.32
CA LEU A 45 -15.36 1.02 3.41
C LEU A 45 -16.51 1.90 2.92
N THR A 46 -17.71 1.34 2.74
CA THR A 46 -18.88 2.05 2.17
C THR A 46 -19.76 2.73 3.20
N HIS A 47 -19.86 2.21 4.43
CA HIS A 47 -20.77 2.73 5.46
C HIS A 47 -20.07 3.52 6.58
N GLY A 48 -18.74 3.60 6.56
CA GLY A 48 -17.94 4.29 7.58
C GLY A 48 -17.69 5.78 7.29
N GLU A 49 -18.72 6.62 7.20
CA GLU A 49 -18.54 8.09 7.18
C GLU A 49 -18.19 8.65 8.58
N ALA A 50 -18.56 7.92 9.64
CA ALA A 50 -18.28 8.32 11.02
C ALA A 50 -16.82 8.01 11.40
N THR A 51 -15.97 9.04 11.33
CA THR A 51 -14.55 9.11 11.77
C THR A 51 -13.56 8.19 11.04
N ARG A 52 -12.68 8.82 10.26
CA ARG A 52 -11.51 8.25 9.57
C ARG A 52 -10.69 7.27 10.44
N ARG A 53 -10.58 7.53 11.75
CA ARG A 53 -9.92 6.65 12.74
C ARG A 53 -10.55 5.26 12.84
N ARG A 54 -11.88 5.16 12.90
CA ARG A 54 -12.57 3.85 12.99
C ARG A 54 -12.39 3.02 11.72
N ARG A 55 -12.33 3.68 10.56
CA ARG A 55 -12.12 3.00 9.28
C ARG A 55 -10.76 2.32 9.24
N ASP A 56 -9.71 3.01 9.66
CA ASP A 56 -8.36 2.45 9.64
C ASP A 56 -8.21 1.26 10.59
N THR A 57 -8.78 1.33 11.80
CA THR A 57 -8.79 0.22 12.76
C THR A 57 -9.59 -0.99 12.25
N ALA A 58 -10.71 -0.75 11.56
CA ALA A 58 -11.54 -1.81 11.01
C ALA A 58 -10.85 -2.52 9.85
N ILE A 59 -10.19 -1.80 8.94
CA ILE A 59 -9.38 -2.42 7.86
C ILE A 59 -8.27 -3.29 8.48
N LEU A 60 -7.62 -2.82 9.55
CA LEU A 60 -6.59 -3.58 10.27
C LEU A 60 -7.16 -4.87 10.87
N ALA A 61 -8.31 -4.78 11.54
CA ALA A 61 -8.96 -5.94 12.12
C ALA A 61 -9.33 -6.99 11.04
N VAL A 62 -9.88 -6.55 9.91
CA VAL A 62 -10.24 -7.45 8.80
C VAL A 62 -9.00 -8.09 8.20
N ALA A 63 -7.92 -7.33 7.96
CA ALA A 63 -6.69 -7.89 7.43
C ALA A 63 -6.08 -8.93 8.38
N CYS A 64 -6.10 -8.69 9.69
CA CYS A 64 -5.56 -9.62 10.69
C CYS A 64 -6.40 -10.88 10.90
N LEU A 65 -7.67 -10.89 10.48
CA LEU A 65 -8.54 -12.07 10.53
C LEU A 65 -8.17 -13.13 9.49
N ILE A 66 -7.66 -12.70 8.34
CA ILE A 66 -7.39 -13.58 7.20
C ILE A 66 -6.33 -14.66 7.49
N PRO A 67 -5.18 -14.36 8.14
CA PRO A 67 -4.20 -15.40 8.51
C PRO A 67 -4.78 -16.47 9.42
N GLY A 68 -5.65 -16.08 10.35
CA GLY A 68 -6.27 -17.02 11.26
C GLY A 68 -7.31 -17.89 10.59
N LEU A 69 -8.05 -17.37 9.62
CA LEU A 69 -8.95 -18.18 8.79
C LEU A 69 -8.17 -19.25 8.01
N PHE A 70 -7.02 -18.90 7.43
CA PHE A 70 -6.17 -19.87 6.74
C PHE A 70 -5.58 -20.92 7.68
N LEU A 71 -5.13 -20.50 8.86
CA LEU A 71 -4.64 -21.44 9.85
C LEU A 71 -5.75 -22.38 10.34
N ALA A 72 -6.96 -21.85 10.60
CA ALA A 72 -8.11 -22.64 11.01
C ALA A 72 -8.47 -23.69 9.95
N ASP A 73 -8.49 -23.31 8.68
CA ASP A 73 -8.77 -24.24 7.59
C ASP A 73 -7.71 -25.35 7.50
N HIS A 74 -6.43 -24.99 7.62
CA HIS A 74 -5.36 -25.98 7.65
C HIS A 74 -5.51 -26.95 8.83
N LEU A 75 -5.80 -26.45 10.03
CA LEU A 75 -5.90 -27.28 11.23
C LEU A 75 -7.13 -28.21 11.20
N ARG A 76 -8.15 -27.93 10.39
CA ARG A 76 -9.33 -28.81 10.23
C ARG A 76 -8.99 -30.20 9.68
N THR A 77 -7.83 -30.39 9.04
CA THR A 77 -7.44 -31.72 8.55
C THR A 77 -7.03 -32.67 9.68
N GLY A 78 -6.68 -32.16 10.87
CA GLY A 78 -6.22 -32.97 12.00
C GLY A 78 -6.91 -32.69 13.35
N LEU A 79 -7.67 -31.61 13.47
CA LEU A 79 -8.32 -31.18 14.72
C LEU A 79 -9.83 -31.00 14.53
N SER A 80 -10.57 -30.98 15.65
CA SER A 80 -12.00 -30.70 15.61
C SER A 80 -12.27 -29.27 15.08
N PRO A 81 -13.38 -29.03 14.35
CA PRO A 81 -13.66 -27.72 13.75
C PRO A 81 -13.67 -26.57 14.76
N ALA A 82 -14.18 -26.82 15.97
CA ALA A 82 -14.23 -25.83 17.04
C ALA A 82 -12.81 -25.45 17.52
N LEU A 83 -11.93 -26.44 17.70
CA LEU A 83 -10.56 -26.20 18.17
C LEU A 83 -9.69 -25.56 17.09
N ALA A 84 -9.89 -25.94 15.82
CA ALA A 84 -9.25 -25.29 14.68
C ALA A 84 -9.67 -23.81 14.56
N ALA A 85 -10.95 -23.50 14.73
CA ALA A 85 -11.46 -22.13 14.69
C ALA A 85 -10.93 -21.28 15.85
N THR A 86 -10.87 -21.81 17.08
CA THR A 86 -10.33 -21.07 18.23
C THR A 86 -8.83 -20.79 18.08
N LEU A 87 -8.04 -21.76 17.61
CA LEU A 87 -6.62 -21.55 17.32
C LEU A 87 -6.41 -20.53 16.19
N GLY A 88 -7.24 -20.55 15.15
CA GLY A 88 -7.22 -19.53 14.09
C GLY A 88 -7.53 -18.13 14.61
N LEU A 89 -8.52 -17.97 15.48
CA LEU A 89 -8.84 -16.68 16.10
C LEU A 89 -7.72 -16.18 17.01
N LEU A 90 -7.11 -17.06 17.81
CA LEU A 90 -5.95 -16.72 18.63
C LEU A 90 -4.77 -16.27 17.77
N TRP A 91 -4.52 -16.96 16.66
CA TRP A 91 -3.49 -16.59 15.69
C TRP A 91 -3.75 -15.24 15.03
N SER A 92 -5.02 -14.94 14.70
CA SER A 92 -5.44 -13.62 14.20
C SER A 92 -5.15 -12.52 15.22
N GLY A 93 -5.48 -12.77 16.49
CA GLY A 93 -5.22 -11.85 17.59
C GLY A 93 -3.73 -11.57 17.79
N LEU A 94 -2.90 -12.62 17.74
CA LEU A 94 -1.44 -12.50 17.82
C LEU A 94 -0.90 -11.64 16.66
N TRP A 95 -1.36 -11.88 15.43
CA TRP A 95 -0.98 -11.09 14.26
C TRP A 95 -1.41 -9.64 14.38
N CYS A 96 -2.63 -9.39 14.86
CA CYS A 96 -3.12 -8.03 15.10
C CYS A 96 -2.28 -7.29 16.15
N GLY A 97 -1.94 -7.96 17.25
CA GLY A 97 -1.06 -7.40 18.28
C GLY A 97 0.33 -7.07 17.75
N LEU A 98 0.93 -7.99 16.98
CA LEU A 98 2.24 -7.79 16.36
C LEU A 98 2.22 -6.62 15.36
N ALA A 99 1.17 -6.55 14.53
CA ALA A 99 0.94 -5.47 13.58
C ALA A 99 0.85 -4.10 14.27
N VAL A 100 0.00 -3.97 15.30
CA VAL A 100 -0.16 -2.72 16.07
C VAL A 100 1.13 -2.34 16.77
N TRP A 101 1.80 -3.29 17.44
CA TRP A 101 3.07 -3.06 18.11
C TRP A 101 4.15 -2.56 17.14
N PHE A 102 4.25 -3.19 15.96
CA PHE A 102 5.22 -2.81 14.95
C PHE A 102 4.93 -1.42 14.36
N GLN A 103 3.65 -1.06 14.19
CA GLN A 103 3.26 0.31 13.81
C GLN A 103 3.67 1.33 14.85
N GLY A 104 3.43 1.05 16.13
CA GLY A 104 3.87 1.91 17.23
C GLY A 104 5.36 2.20 17.14
N ARG A 105 6.17 1.15 16.97
CA ARG A 105 7.62 1.26 16.82
C ARG A 105 8.06 2.05 15.58
N LEU A 106 7.43 1.81 14.42
CA LEU A 106 7.75 2.54 13.20
C LEU A 106 7.33 4.02 13.27
N ALA A 107 6.21 4.30 13.94
CA ALA A 107 5.72 5.66 14.16
C ALA A 107 6.64 6.42 15.12
N GLU A 108 7.04 5.81 16.23
CA GLU A 108 8.01 6.37 17.19
C GLU A 108 9.35 6.68 16.52
N ALA A 109 9.82 5.81 15.63
CA ALA A 109 11.07 6.01 14.92
C ALA A 109 11.00 7.09 13.82
N ALA A 110 9.81 7.59 13.46
CA ALA A 110 9.55 8.43 12.29
C ALA A 110 10.08 7.81 10.98
N TRP A 111 10.20 6.48 10.91
CA TRP A 111 10.78 5.76 9.77
C TRP A 111 9.78 5.50 8.64
N TYR A 112 8.57 6.01 8.76
CA TYR A 112 7.49 5.64 7.86
C TYR A 112 6.65 6.85 7.49
N VAL A 113 6.52 7.10 6.19
CA VAL A 113 5.68 8.17 5.63
C VAL A 113 4.44 7.53 5.02
N ARG A 114 3.26 8.03 5.40
CA ARG A 114 1.98 7.58 4.84
C ARG A 114 1.82 8.19 3.45
N TYR A 115 1.45 7.40 2.44
CA TYR A 115 1.24 7.88 1.07
C TYR A 115 -0.06 7.32 0.46
N HIS A 116 -0.59 8.01 -0.55
CA HIS A 116 -1.76 7.55 -1.29
C HIS A 116 -1.41 6.28 -2.08
N GLY A 117 -2.22 5.22 -1.94
CA GLY A 117 -1.94 3.92 -2.57
C GLY A 117 -1.10 2.96 -1.74
N GLU A 118 -0.73 3.33 -0.50
CA GLU A 118 0.01 2.49 0.45
C GLU A 118 -0.56 1.06 0.56
N LEU A 119 -1.87 0.91 0.68
CA LEU A 119 -2.53 -0.40 0.79
C LEU A 119 -2.20 -1.30 -0.42
N ALA A 120 -2.24 -0.75 -1.64
CA ALA A 120 -2.04 -1.50 -2.87
C ALA A 120 -0.57 -1.91 -3.04
N VAL A 121 0.37 -1.01 -2.74
CA VAL A 121 1.81 -1.32 -2.77
C VAL A 121 2.14 -2.40 -1.77
N VAL A 122 1.64 -2.26 -0.55
CA VAL A 122 2.01 -3.19 0.52
C VAL A 122 1.37 -4.56 0.30
N LEU A 123 0.16 -4.61 -0.30
CA LEU A 123 -0.45 -5.83 -0.83
C LEU A 123 0.40 -6.46 -1.93
N ALA A 124 0.80 -5.70 -2.95
CA ALA A 124 1.60 -6.24 -4.04
C ALA A 124 2.95 -6.77 -3.54
N CYS A 125 3.64 -6.03 -2.68
CA CYS A 125 4.93 -6.42 -2.12
C CYS A 125 4.83 -7.64 -1.21
N SER A 126 3.79 -7.75 -0.38
CA SER A 126 3.60 -8.96 0.44
C SER A 126 3.27 -10.17 -0.40
N MET A 127 2.48 -10.01 -1.46
CA MET A 127 2.23 -11.12 -2.38
C MET A 127 3.52 -11.61 -3.04
N THR A 128 4.32 -10.67 -3.54
CA THR A 128 5.63 -10.95 -4.14
C THR A 128 6.56 -11.65 -3.16
N GLY A 129 6.66 -11.15 -1.93
CA GLY A 129 7.51 -11.73 -0.90
C GLY A 129 7.09 -13.14 -0.53
N SER A 130 5.78 -13.41 -0.46
CA SER A 130 5.29 -14.76 -0.16
C SER A 130 5.61 -15.73 -1.30
N VAL A 131 5.37 -15.35 -2.56
CA VAL A 131 5.74 -16.17 -3.73
C VAL A 131 7.24 -16.45 -3.74
N ALA A 132 8.07 -15.42 -3.54
CA ALA A 132 9.52 -15.56 -3.47
C ALA A 132 9.96 -16.49 -2.32
N GLY A 133 9.37 -16.35 -1.14
CA GLY A 133 9.69 -17.19 0.01
C GLY A 133 9.24 -18.64 -0.20
N HIS A 134 8.17 -18.90 -0.93
CA HIS A 134 7.79 -20.27 -1.28
C HIS A 134 8.78 -20.90 -2.24
N PHE A 135 9.19 -20.19 -3.30
CA PHE A 135 10.23 -20.69 -4.21
C PHE A 135 11.55 -20.95 -3.48
N LEU A 136 11.95 -20.06 -2.57
CA LEU A 136 13.16 -20.24 -1.79
C LEU A 136 13.04 -21.43 -0.82
N ALA A 137 11.86 -21.66 -0.24
CA ALA A 137 11.60 -22.82 0.60
C ALA A 137 11.60 -24.15 -0.19
N GLN A 138 11.01 -24.16 -1.39
CA GLN A 138 11.08 -25.31 -2.29
C GLN A 138 12.52 -25.60 -2.72
N TRP A 139 13.28 -24.56 -3.04
CA TRP A 139 14.70 -24.69 -3.40
C TRP A 139 15.55 -25.20 -2.24
N ALA A 140 15.26 -24.79 -1.02
CA ALA A 140 15.91 -25.26 0.20
C ALA A 140 15.42 -26.66 0.65
N GLY A 141 14.46 -27.26 -0.06
CA GLY A 141 13.77 -28.49 0.32
C GLY A 141 14.66 -29.73 0.36
N GLY A 142 15.25 -30.01 1.52
CA GLY A 142 15.74 -31.33 1.92
C GLY A 142 14.69 -32.13 2.70
N THR A 143 14.86 -33.45 2.88
CA THR A 143 13.95 -34.36 3.61
C THR A 143 13.93 -34.17 5.13
N SER A 144 14.40 -33.02 5.62
CA SER A 144 14.52 -32.72 7.05
C SER A 144 13.19 -32.20 7.60
N PRO A 145 12.79 -32.53 8.84
CA PRO A 145 11.61 -31.93 9.48
C PRO A 145 11.68 -30.40 9.57
N TRP A 146 12.87 -29.81 9.49
CA TRP A 146 13.06 -28.36 9.42
C TRP A 146 12.61 -27.74 8.09
N SER A 147 12.51 -28.53 7.01
CA SER A 147 12.06 -28.02 5.70
C SER A 147 10.57 -27.69 5.72
N GLU A 148 9.75 -28.44 6.46
CA GLU A 148 8.34 -28.11 6.68
C GLU A 148 8.19 -26.79 7.44
N ALA A 149 8.97 -26.59 8.51
CA ALA A 149 8.95 -25.33 9.24
C ALA A 149 9.39 -24.15 8.36
N LEU A 150 10.45 -24.33 7.56
CA LEU A 150 10.92 -23.32 6.60
C LEU A 150 9.84 -22.97 5.57
N TYR A 151 9.10 -23.96 5.08
CA TYR A 151 8.03 -23.77 4.11
C TYR A 151 6.92 -22.85 4.61
N TRP A 152 6.64 -22.84 5.92
CA TRP A 152 5.67 -21.94 6.54
C TRP A 152 6.25 -20.57 6.91
N VAL A 153 7.44 -20.57 7.48
CA VAL A 153 8.05 -19.36 8.06
C VAL A 153 8.65 -18.46 6.99
N LEU A 154 9.22 -19.03 5.92
CA LEU A 154 9.96 -18.24 4.94
C LEU A 154 9.05 -17.35 4.07
N PRO A 155 7.90 -17.82 3.54
CA PRO A 155 6.99 -16.96 2.78
C PRO A 155 6.37 -15.87 3.64
N THR A 156 6.01 -16.18 4.90
CA THR A 156 5.45 -15.17 5.82
C THR A 156 6.47 -14.09 6.14
N LEU A 157 7.70 -14.49 6.45
CA LEU A 157 8.78 -13.56 6.77
C LEU A 157 9.16 -12.70 5.56
N LEU A 158 9.33 -13.28 4.36
CA LEU A 158 9.61 -12.50 3.15
C LEU A 158 8.45 -11.57 2.80
N ALA A 159 7.21 -12.02 2.95
CA ALA A 159 6.06 -11.18 2.65
C ALA A 159 5.98 -9.97 3.59
N VAL A 160 6.19 -10.16 4.90
CA VAL A 160 6.20 -9.06 5.89
C VAL A 160 7.34 -8.09 5.61
N THR A 161 8.55 -8.60 5.41
CA THR A 161 9.72 -7.76 5.11
C THR A 161 9.53 -7.00 3.80
N ALA A 162 9.12 -7.67 2.72
CA ALA A 162 8.83 -7.04 1.43
C ALA A 162 7.77 -5.95 1.55
N SER A 163 6.75 -6.15 2.37
CA SER A 163 5.67 -5.19 2.60
C SER A 163 6.15 -3.89 3.28
N LEU A 164 7.17 -3.99 4.12
CA LEU A 164 7.71 -2.89 4.92
C LEU A 164 8.77 -2.09 4.17
N ILE A 165 9.48 -2.73 3.24
CA ILE A 165 10.56 -2.12 2.46
C ILE A 165 10.11 -0.84 1.75
N PRO A 166 8.97 -0.78 1.03
CA PRO A 166 8.53 0.44 0.35
C PRO A 166 8.38 1.62 1.30
N GLY A 167 7.66 1.44 2.41
CA GLY A 167 7.44 2.53 3.35
C GLY A 167 8.71 3.02 4.04
N ALA A 168 9.63 2.10 4.37
CA ALA A 168 10.92 2.42 4.97
C ALA A 168 11.92 3.03 3.97
N ALA A 169 11.93 2.55 2.73
CA ALA A 169 12.79 3.07 1.67
C ALA A 169 12.33 4.46 1.22
N LEU A 170 11.01 4.69 1.16
CA LEU A 170 10.43 5.96 0.75
C LEU A 170 10.61 7.07 1.79
N SER A 171 10.64 6.73 3.09
CA SER A 171 10.77 7.73 4.15
C SER A 171 12.13 8.44 4.14
N ARG A 172 13.19 7.79 3.68
CA ARG A 172 14.58 8.28 3.83
C ARG A 172 15.21 8.94 2.60
N GLN A 173 14.58 8.86 1.43
CA GLN A 173 15.21 9.31 0.18
C GLN A 173 14.68 10.68 -0.27
N PRO A 174 15.51 11.74 -0.30
CA PRO A 174 15.13 13.03 -0.89
C PRO A 174 15.02 12.96 -2.43
N TYR A 175 15.62 11.95 -3.07
CA TYR A 175 15.64 11.75 -4.53
C TYR A 175 14.56 10.76 -5.03
N ARG A 176 13.36 10.78 -4.45
CA ARG A 176 12.28 9.84 -4.81
C ARG A 176 11.95 9.75 -6.31
N PRO A 177 11.91 10.84 -7.11
CA PRO A 177 11.60 10.71 -8.54
C PRO A 177 12.70 9.99 -9.32
N VAL A 178 13.97 10.10 -8.89
CA VAL A 178 15.10 9.41 -9.53
C VAL A 178 15.01 7.90 -9.27
N LEU A 179 14.70 7.50 -8.03
CA LEU A 179 14.47 6.09 -7.70
C LEU A 179 13.25 5.53 -8.44
N GLY A 180 12.12 6.26 -8.46
CA GLY A 180 10.94 5.84 -9.22
C GLY A 180 11.26 5.62 -10.69
N THR A 181 12.10 6.49 -11.28
CA THR A 181 12.58 6.37 -12.66
C THR A 181 13.47 5.14 -12.83
N LEU A 182 14.41 4.89 -11.93
CA LEU A 182 15.30 3.73 -11.98
C LEU A 182 14.51 2.41 -11.90
N LEU A 183 13.57 2.31 -10.95
CA LEU A 183 12.68 1.15 -10.84
C LEU A 183 11.77 1.01 -12.07
N GLY A 184 11.31 2.14 -12.61
CA GLY A 184 10.52 2.18 -13.83
C GLY A 184 11.26 1.66 -15.06
N PHE A 185 12.51 2.08 -15.22
CA PHE A 185 13.41 1.57 -16.26
C PHE A 185 13.68 0.08 -16.09
N LEU A 186 13.92 -0.37 -14.86
CA LEU A 186 14.14 -1.77 -14.56
C LEU A 186 12.90 -2.61 -14.90
N SER A 187 11.71 -2.15 -14.50
CA SER A 187 10.43 -2.79 -14.83
C SER A 187 10.20 -2.86 -16.34
N GLY A 188 10.27 -1.72 -17.04
CA GLY A 188 10.06 -1.68 -18.49
C GLY A 188 11.09 -2.51 -19.25
N GLY A 189 12.35 -2.51 -18.79
CA GLY A 189 13.43 -3.34 -19.34
C GLY A 189 13.19 -4.84 -19.14
N LEU A 190 12.74 -5.27 -17.96
CA LEU A 190 12.31 -6.64 -17.69
C LEU A 190 11.15 -7.05 -18.61
N VAL A 191 10.11 -6.23 -18.69
CA VAL A 191 8.94 -6.48 -19.55
C VAL A 191 9.35 -6.61 -21.02
N LEU A 192 10.22 -5.70 -21.48
CA LEU A 192 10.73 -5.71 -22.85
C LEU A 192 11.60 -6.94 -23.12
N TRP A 193 12.52 -7.27 -22.21
CA TRP A 193 13.43 -8.42 -22.32
C TRP A 193 12.67 -9.73 -22.47
N PHE A 194 11.70 -9.99 -21.59
CA PHE A 194 10.87 -11.18 -21.66
C PHE A 194 9.94 -11.16 -22.89
N GLY A 195 9.40 -9.99 -23.26
CA GLY A 195 8.64 -9.83 -24.51
C GLY A 195 9.44 -10.27 -25.74
N ILE A 196 10.71 -9.88 -25.81
CA ILE A 196 11.63 -10.29 -26.90
C ILE A 196 11.94 -11.79 -26.85
N GLN A 197 12.17 -12.36 -25.65
CA GLN A 197 12.48 -13.79 -25.49
C GLN A 197 11.33 -14.72 -25.87
N VAL A 198 10.08 -14.30 -25.64
CA VAL A 198 8.89 -15.09 -25.95
C VAL A 198 8.47 -14.89 -27.42
N ALA A 199 8.94 -13.84 -28.09
CA ALA A 199 8.60 -13.55 -29.48
C ALA A 199 8.85 -14.73 -30.45
N PRO A 200 10.01 -15.44 -30.43
CA PRO A 200 10.30 -16.59 -31.28
C PRO A 200 9.29 -17.73 -31.18
N MET A 201 8.80 -18.03 -29.97
CA MET A 201 7.87 -19.15 -29.74
C MET A 201 6.46 -18.88 -30.26
N LEU A 202 6.12 -17.61 -30.52
CA LEU A 202 4.79 -17.18 -30.93
C LEU A 202 4.69 -16.83 -32.43
N PHE A 203 5.76 -17.02 -33.22
CA PHE A 203 5.80 -16.78 -34.68
C PHE A 203 4.94 -17.76 -35.52
N LEU A 204 3.87 -18.30 -34.95
CA LEU A 204 2.81 -18.93 -35.70
C LEU A 204 2.03 -17.85 -36.46
N PRO A 205 1.87 -17.97 -37.80
CA PRO A 205 1.18 -16.98 -38.60
C PRO A 205 -0.27 -16.83 -38.13
N GLY A 206 -0.62 -15.64 -37.60
CA GLY A 206 -1.99 -15.30 -37.17
C GLY A 206 -2.12 -14.70 -35.76
N SER A 207 -1.07 -14.71 -34.94
CA SER A 207 -1.12 -14.17 -33.57
C SER A 207 -0.73 -12.69 -33.52
N GLY A 208 -1.72 -11.79 -33.54
CA GLY A 208 -1.50 -10.34 -33.32
C GLY A 208 -1.08 -9.98 -31.89
N LEU A 209 -1.14 -10.92 -30.95
CA LEU A 209 -0.77 -10.74 -29.54
C LEU A 209 0.75 -10.62 -29.32
N LEU A 210 1.56 -10.98 -30.33
CA LEU A 210 3.02 -11.06 -30.27
C LEU A 210 3.70 -9.73 -29.92
N TRP A 211 3.09 -8.60 -30.31
CA TRP A 211 3.66 -7.27 -30.11
C TRP A 211 3.23 -6.60 -28.82
N ALA A 212 2.23 -7.15 -28.12
CA ALA A 212 1.65 -6.50 -26.95
C ALA A 212 2.70 -6.31 -25.84
N GLY A 213 3.48 -7.35 -25.52
CA GLY A 213 4.52 -7.28 -24.49
C GLY A 213 5.61 -6.24 -24.81
N THR A 214 6.08 -6.20 -26.05
CA THR A 214 7.12 -5.26 -26.50
C THR A 214 6.60 -3.82 -26.49
N VAL A 215 5.39 -3.58 -27.00
CA VAL A 215 4.75 -2.25 -27.01
C VAL A 215 4.49 -1.76 -25.58
N ILE A 216 3.97 -2.62 -24.71
CA ILE A 216 3.73 -2.28 -23.30
C ILE A 216 5.06 -1.99 -22.59
N GLY A 217 6.11 -2.79 -22.82
CA GLY A 217 7.45 -2.55 -22.26
C GLY A 217 8.03 -1.20 -22.66
N ILE A 218 7.92 -0.84 -23.94
CA ILE A 218 8.33 0.49 -24.44
C ILE A 218 7.48 1.59 -23.80
N ALA A 219 6.16 1.41 -23.70
CA ALA A 219 5.29 2.39 -23.06
C ALA A 219 5.65 2.61 -21.58
N ILE A 220 6.01 1.56 -20.85
CA ILE A 220 6.49 1.66 -19.45
C ILE A 220 7.82 2.41 -19.40
N LEU A 221 8.77 2.14 -20.30
CA LEU A 221 10.05 2.87 -20.37
C LEU A 221 9.85 4.37 -20.64
N VAL A 222 8.96 4.72 -21.58
CA VAL A 222 8.63 6.12 -21.87
C VAL A 222 7.96 6.76 -20.65
N ALA A 223 7.00 6.07 -20.04
CA ALA A 223 6.33 6.55 -18.82
C ALA A 223 7.30 6.73 -17.65
N ALA A 224 8.37 5.94 -17.55
CA ALA A 224 9.39 6.10 -16.51
C ALA A 224 10.21 7.40 -16.67
N ILE A 225 10.39 7.88 -17.90
CA ILE A 225 11.21 9.06 -18.21
C ILE A 225 10.44 10.38 -18.00
N VAL A 226 9.14 10.40 -18.31
CA VAL A 226 8.30 11.62 -18.26
C VAL A 226 8.38 12.38 -16.92
N PRO A 227 8.36 11.74 -15.74
CA PRO A 227 8.37 12.44 -14.45
C PRO A 227 9.67 13.19 -14.16
N VAL A 228 10.78 12.84 -14.83
CA VAL A 228 12.06 13.55 -14.72
C VAL A 228 11.97 14.94 -15.34
N PHE A 229 11.26 15.07 -16.46
CA PHE A 229 11.09 16.34 -17.15
C PHE A 229 9.87 17.12 -16.66
N TYR A 230 8.80 16.42 -16.27
CA TYR A 230 7.52 16.99 -15.88
C TYR A 230 7.09 16.49 -14.49
N PRO A 231 7.70 16.98 -13.39
CA PRO A 231 7.35 16.53 -12.05
C PRO A 231 5.89 16.83 -11.67
N LYS A 232 5.27 17.84 -12.30
CA LYS A 232 3.85 18.19 -12.10
C LYS A 232 2.89 17.10 -12.59
N SER A 233 3.31 16.23 -13.53
CA SER A 233 2.48 15.13 -14.03
C SER A 233 2.76 13.80 -13.33
N ALA A 234 3.58 13.77 -12.27
CA ALA A 234 4.02 12.53 -11.62
C ALA A 234 2.85 11.64 -11.16
N LEU A 235 1.74 12.24 -10.71
CA LEU A 235 0.54 11.49 -10.33
C LEU A 235 -0.09 10.76 -11.51
N VAL A 236 -0.30 11.48 -12.63
CA VAL A 236 -0.90 10.91 -13.84
C VAL A 236 0.01 9.84 -14.42
N THR A 237 1.30 10.12 -14.50
CA THR A 237 2.29 9.16 -15.01
C THR A 237 2.37 7.92 -14.12
N GLY A 238 2.31 8.08 -12.80
CA GLY A 238 2.26 6.96 -11.86
C GLY A 238 1.03 6.07 -12.07
N LEU A 239 -0.14 6.67 -12.28
CA LEU A 239 -1.38 5.93 -12.55
C LEU A 239 -1.31 5.18 -13.89
N ILE A 240 -0.80 5.82 -14.95
CA ILE A 240 -0.58 5.18 -16.25
C ILE A 240 0.37 3.99 -16.11
N MET A 241 1.44 4.16 -15.34
CA MET A 241 2.44 3.13 -15.12
C MET A 241 1.87 1.91 -14.37
N ILE A 242 1.03 2.14 -13.37
CA ILE A 242 0.27 1.07 -12.70
C ILE A 242 -0.65 0.37 -13.70
N GLY A 243 -1.40 1.11 -14.50
CA GLY A 243 -2.29 0.56 -15.53
C GLY A 243 -1.55 -0.30 -16.56
N LEU A 244 -0.43 0.20 -17.09
CA LEU A 244 0.44 -0.54 -18.03
C LEU A 244 1.04 -1.80 -17.38
N SER A 245 1.39 -1.72 -16.09
CA SER A 245 1.92 -2.88 -15.35
C SER A 245 0.86 -3.97 -15.19
N ILE A 246 -0.40 -3.60 -14.93
CA ILE A 246 -1.52 -4.55 -14.89
C ILE A 246 -1.76 -5.14 -16.28
N LEU A 247 -1.77 -4.31 -17.32
CA LEU A 247 -1.97 -4.75 -18.70
C LEU A 247 -0.86 -5.70 -19.19
N SER A 248 0.37 -5.53 -18.67
CA SER A 248 1.50 -6.42 -18.94
C SER A 248 1.25 -7.86 -18.49
N PHE A 249 0.43 -8.11 -17.46
CA PHE A 249 0.10 -9.48 -17.03
C PHE A 249 -0.74 -10.22 -18.08
N ILE A 250 -1.60 -9.49 -18.79
CA ILE A 250 -2.49 -10.05 -19.82
C ILE A 250 -1.72 -10.22 -21.13
N GLY A 251 -0.87 -9.24 -21.48
CA GLY A 251 -0.18 -9.20 -22.76
C GLY A 251 1.05 -10.11 -22.87
N ALA A 252 1.72 -10.42 -21.76
CA ALA A 252 2.93 -11.23 -21.76
C ALA A 252 2.72 -12.56 -21.03
N THR A 253 1.92 -13.44 -21.63
CA THR A 253 1.76 -14.87 -21.33
C THR A 253 2.25 -15.30 -19.93
N GLY A 254 1.60 -14.81 -18.86
CA GLY A 254 1.79 -15.22 -17.46
C GLY A 254 3.17 -15.04 -16.80
N GLY A 255 4.25 -14.79 -17.55
CA GLY A 255 5.64 -14.92 -17.07
C GLY A 255 6.23 -13.66 -16.45
N LEU A 256 5.61 -12.49 -16.62
CA LEU A 256 6.19 -11.20 -16.26
C LEU A 256 5.71 -10.64 -14.92
N ILE A 257 5.46 -11.53 -13.96
CA ILE A 257 5.05 -11.16 -12.59
C ILE A 257 6.06 -10.18 -11.99
N ALA A 258 7.36 -10.47 -12.11
CA ALA A 258 8.42 -9.59 -11.60
C ALA A 258 8.40 -8.19 -12.25
N GLY A 259 8.28 -8.11 -13.57
CA GLY A 259 8.27 -6.82 -14.28
C GLY A 259 7.06 -5.96 -13.92
N GLY A 260 5.87 -6.56 -13.87
CA GLY A 260 4.63 -5.87 -13.49
C GLY A 260 4.65 -5.39 -12.04
N LEU A 261 5.14 -6.20 -11.10
CA LEU A 261 5.23 -5.81 -9.69
C LEU A 261 6.20 -4.64 -9.46
N VAL A 262 7.37 -4.69 -10.09
CA VAL A 262 8.33 -3.58 -10.04
C VAL A 262 7.73 -2.32 -10.68
N GLY A 263 6.92 -2.47 -11.73
CA GLY A 263 6.23 -1.37 -12.39
C GLY A 263 5.14 -0.72 -11.54
N ILE A 264 4.35 -1.51 -10.81
CA ILE A 264 3.38 -1.01 -9.83
C ILE A 264 4.09 -0.24 -8.72
N LEU A 265 5.22 -0.77 -8.23
CA LEU A 265 6.02 -0.10 -7.21
C LEU A 265 6.56 1.24 -7.73
N ALA A 266 7.14 1.27 -8.92
CA ALA A 266 7.61 2.49 -9.58
C ALA A 266 6.48 3.53 -9.75
N GLY A 267 5.33 3.09 -10.25
CA GLY A 267 4.16 3.97 -10.44
C GLY A 267 3.63 4.55 -9.13
N ALA A 268 3.61 3.76 -8.06
CA ALA A 268 3.22 4.25 -6.74
C ALA A 268 4.23 5.24 -6.16
N MET A 269 5.53 5.06 -6.42
CA MET A 269 6.56 6.04 -6.04
C MET A 269 6.29 7.39 -6.71
N PHE A 270 5.97 7.40 -8.01
CA PHE A 270 5.61 8.62 -8.72
C PHE A 270 4.30 9.24 -8.22
N ALA A 271 3.27 8.42 -7.96
CA ALA A 271 1.99 8.90 -7.46
C ALA A 271 2.08 9.49 -6.05
N SER A 272 3.01 8.99 -5.23
CA SER A 272 3.27 9.51 -3.88
C SER A 272 4.08 10.82 -3.85
N TRP A 273 4.61 11.26 -4.99
CA TRP A 273 5.42 12.47 -5.05
C TRP A 273 4.52 13.71 -5.08
N GLU A 274 4.37 14.35 -3.91
CA GLU A 274 3.58 15.59 -3.76
C GLU A 274 4.33 16.86 -4.22
N GLY A 275 5.51 16.71 -4.84
CA GLY A 275 6.17 17.80 -5.54
C GLY A 275 6.54 19.02 -4.69
N GLN A 276 6.61 18.89 -3.36
CA GLN A 276 6.87 20.02 -2.48
C GLN A 276 8.24 20.64 -2.82
N PRO A 277 8.25 21.87 -3.36
CA PRO A 277 9.49 22.60 -3.52
C PRO A 277 10.07 22.79 -2.14
N HIS A 278 11.31 22.35 -1.93
CA HIS A 278 12.08 22.78 -0.77
C HIS A 278 12.29 24.28 -0.89
N GLY A 279 11.42 25.04 -0.23
CA GLY A 279 11.38 26.49 -0.25
C GLY A 279 10.32 26.94 0.72
N LEU A 280 10.76 27.35 1.91
CA LEU A 280 10.00 27.71 3.10
C LEU A 280 9.67 26.52 3.99
N GLY A 281 10.53 26.37 5.01
CA GLY A 281 10.14 25.74 6.25
C GLY A 281 8.89 26.43 6.77
N VAL A 282 7.73 25.85 6.49
CA VAL A 282 6.63 25.88 7.44
C VAL A 282 7.19 25.12 8.63
N ALA A 283 7.91 25.83 9.50
CA ALA A 283 8.09 25.40 10.87
C ALA A 283 6.70 24.94 11.29
N ARG A 284 6.54 23.65 11.58
CA ARG A 284 5.38 23.21 12.34
C ARG A 284 5.26 24.22 13.47
N PRO A 285 4.12 24.90 13.64
CA PRO A 285 3.92 25.65 14.86
C PRO A 285 4.22 24.66 15.98
N THR A 286 5.30 24.90 16.72
CA THR A 286 5.53 24.19 17.97
C THR A 286 4.25 24.40 18.78
N PRO A 287 3.70 23.35 19.42
CA PRO A 287 2.47 23.46 20.20
C PRO A 287 2.46 24.69 21.14
N ASP A 288 3.64 25.09 21.60
CA ASP A 288 3.90 26.23 22.47
C ASP A 288 3.53 27.60 21.86
N ALA A 289 3.47 27.74 20.52
CA ALA A 289 3.11 29.01 19.86
C ALA A 289 1.59 29.23 19.73
N GLN A 290 0.77 28.17 19.83
CA GLN A 290 -0.68 28.32 19.82
C GLN A 290 -1.23 28.72 21.20
N GLU A 291 -0.55 28.35 22.28
CA GLU A 291 -0.98 28.71 23.63
C GLU A 291 -0.80 30.21 23.90
N THR A 292 0.26 30.83 23.37
CA THR A 292 0.47 32.29 23.52
C THR A 292 -0.51 33.12 22.70
N THR A 293 -0.92 32.67 21.51
CA THR A 293 -1.84 33.44 20.66
C THR A 293 -3.29 33.37 21.16
N GLY A 294 -3.69 32.25 21.78
CA GLY A 294 -4.98 32.13 22.46
C GLY A 294 -5.05 32.96 23.74
N VAL A 295 -3.96 33.07 24.50
CA VAL A 295 -3.88 33.90 25.71
C VAL A 295 -3.84 35.40 25.37
N VAL A 296 -3.21 35.81 24.27
CA VAL A 296 -3.19 37.22 23.86
C VAL A 296 -4.55 37.70 23.33
N MET A 297 -5.36 36.84 22.70
CA MET A 297 -6.75 37.22 22.37
C MET A 297 -7.73 37.13 23.54
N ALA A 298 -7.42 36.37 24.60
CA ALA A 298 -8.22 36.31 25.81
C ALA A 298 -7.95 37.45 26.81
N LEU A 299 -6.83 38.18 26.67
CA LEU A 299 -6.44 39.29 27.54
C LEU A 299 -6.64 40.68 26.93
N GLY A 300 -7.22 40.78 25.72
CA GLY A 300 -7.29 42.02 24.95
C GLY A 300 -8.63 42.80 24.99
N ASN A 301 -9.63 42.36 25.77
CA ASN A 301 -10.99 42.92 25.68
C ASN A 301 -11.53 43.60 26.95
N ASP A 302 -10.72 43.86 27.97
CA ASP A 302 -11.19 44.44 29.24
C ASP A 302 -10.81 45.92 29.47
N GLU A 303 -10.33 46.65 28.47
CA GLU A 303 -10.17 48.11 28.57
C GLU A 303 -11.33 48.83 27.88
N GLU A 304 -12.47 48.87 28.58
CA GLU A 304 -13.56 49.83 28.36
C GLU A 304 -13.30 51.07 29.24
N PRO A 305 -12.81 52.19 28.70
CA PRO A 305 -12.77 53.44 29.45
C PRO A 305 -14.13 54.12 29.39
N ALA A 306 -14.75 54.19 30.55
CA ALA A 306 -15.90 55.02 30.84
C ALA A 306 -15.68 56.49 30.41
N GLY A 307 -16.64 57.00 29.64
CA GLY A 307 -17.15 58.36 29.72
C GLY A 307 -16.24 59.53 29.31
N SER A 308 -16.59 60.20 28.21
CA SER A 308 -16.75 61.65 28.27
C SER A 308 -17.79 62.13 27.26
N SER A 309 -18.70 62.93 27.79
CA SER A 309 -19.81 63.65 27.17
C SER A 309 -19.35 65.03 26.67
N VAL A 310 -19.62 65.37 25.41
CA VAL A 310 -19.71 66.74 24.84
C VAL A 310 -20.59 66.59 23.58
N VAL A 311 -21.88 66.93 23.51
CA VAL A 311 -22.57 68.24 23.53
C VAL A 311 -21.95 69.30 22.61
N GLU A 312 -22.43 69.40 21.37
CA GLU A 312 -22.81 70.65 20.64
C GLU A 312 -23.22 70.24 19.21
N GLU A 313 -24.49 70.24 18.83
CA GLU A 313 -25.37 71.37 18.50
C GLU A 313 -24.97 72.11 17.21
N GLN A 314 -25.99 72.31 16.35
CA GLN A 314 -26.07 73.26 15.23
C GLN A 314 -25.31 72.89 13.94
N SER A 315 -25.77 73.18 12.71
CA SER A 315 -27.04 73.63 12.12
C SER A 315 -26.70 73.95 10.65
N HIS A 316 -27.68 73.87 9.73
CA HIS A 316 -27.66 74.51 8.39
C HIS A 316 -26.60 73.93 7.39
N GLU A 317 -26.78 73.86 6.07
CA GLU A 317 -27.61 74.60 5.13
C GLU A 317 -27.59 73.93 3.73
N ALA A 318 -28.65 74.16 2.95
CA ALA A 318 -28.72 74.30 1.48
C ALA A 318 -28.09 73.20 0.57
N SER A 319 -28.89 72.49 -0.23
CA SER A 319 -29.47 72.94 -1.52
C SER A 319 -28.43 73.40 -2.54
N GLY A 320 -28.22 72.55 -3.54
CA GLY A 320 -27.56 72.83 -4.81
C GLY A 320 -27.90 71.72 -5.80
#